data_AF-A0A0C2MVA5-F1
#
_entry.id   AF-A0A0C2MVA5-F1
#
_cell.length_a   1.000
_cell.length_b   1.000
_cell.length_c   1.000
_cell.angle_alpha   90.00
_cell.angle_beta   90.00
_cell.angle_gamma   90.00
#
_symmetry.space_group_name_H-M   'P 1'
#
loop_
_entity.id
_entity.type
_entity.pdbx_description
1 polymer ?
#
loop_
_entity_poly.entity_id
_entity_poly.type
_entity_poly.pdbx_seq_one_letter_code
_entity_poly.pdbx_strand_id
1 'polypeptide(L)'
;MVMLPQTLLHIIWSALLIVCWLKDEIKFKISPARPAETLLITPNEFKDKSDIFEVIKNGDKPDFILYLAKQTREGGRGTVYRYDHKKGSFVAAELVTSAGITSVDEILAVSDKMFCVSREKNVSFYLNERMEIEDIQTIQSVFEYLPNPKRPRAIARLKRNLQVSSAETIFDISQSSS
;
A
#
# COMPACT_ATOMS: atom_id res chain seq x y z
N MET A 1 47.03 0.16 -54.81
CA MET A 1 46.99 0.24 -53.33
C MET A 1 45.77 1.08 -52.96
N VAL A 2 44.68 0.44 -52.54
CA VAL A 2 43.41 1.14 -52.27
C VAL A 2 43.39 1.56 -50.80
N MET A 3 43.52 2.86 -50.54
CA MET A 3 43.33 3.40 -49.19
C MET A 3 41.83 3.51 -48.90
N LEU A 4 41.34 2.71 -47.96
CA LEU A 4 39.99 2.88 -47.44
C LEU A 4 39.92 4.16 -46.58
N PRO A 5 38.86 4.97 -46.70
CA PRO A 5 38.68 6.17 -45.90
C PRO A 5 38.49 5.80 -44.41
N GLN A 6 39.17 6.51 -43.51
CA GLN A 6 39.16 6.27 -42.05
C GLN A 6 37.75 6.19 -41.45
N THR A 7 36.79 6.92 -42.03
CA THR A 7 35.39 6.93 -41.59
C THR A 7 34.72 5.56 -41.74
N LEU A 8 35.05 4.81 -42.79
CA LEU A 8 34.49 3.49 -43.07
C LEU A 8 35.05 2.43 -42.11
N LEU A 9 36.32 2.58 -41.73
CA LEU A 9 36.96 1.75 -40.70
C LEU A 9 36.28 1.93 -39.35
N HIS A 10 35.98 3.17 -38.93
CA HIS A 10 35.28 3.42 -37.67
C HIS A 10 33.88 2.82 -37.64
N ILE A 11 33.10 2.92 -38.73
CA ILE A 11 31.76 2.34 -38.80
C ILE A 11 31.82 0.81 -38.66
N ILE A 12 32.78 0.15 -39.31
CA ILE A 12 32.97 -1.30 -39.21
C ILE A 12 33.33 -1.69 -37.76
N TRP A 13 34.22 -0.94 -37.10
CA TRP A 13 34.59 -1.19 -35.71
C TRP A 13 33.41 -1.01 -34.74
N SER A 14 32.58 0.02 -34.93
CA SER A 14 31.36 0.24 -34.13
C SER A 14 30.36 -0.89 -34.29
N ALA A 15 30.13 -1.34 -35.52
CA ALA A 15 29.22 -2.45 -35.81
C ALA A 15 29.73 -3.77 -35.21
N LEU A 16 31.05 -4.00 -35.24
CA LEU A 16 31.65 -5.20 -34.64
C LEU A 16 31.46 -5.23 -33.12
N LEU A 17 31.61 -4.09 -32.43
CA LEU A 17 31.40 -4.00 -30.99
C LEU A 17 29.95 -4.30 -30.58
N ILE A 18 28.97 -3.80 -31.33
CA ILE A 18 27.54 -4.08 -31.07
C ILE A 18 27.25 -5.58 -31.23
N VAL A 19 27.77 -6.22 -32.28
CA VAL A 19 27.57 -7.67 -32.52
C VAL A 19 28.26 -8.52 -31.45
N CYS A 20 29.42 -8.09 -30.94
CA CYS A 20 30.11 -8.77 -29.86
C CYS A 20 29.35 -8.69 -28.53
N TRP A 21 28.66 -7.59 -28.23
CA TRP A 21 27.89 -7.43 -26.98
C TRP A 21 26.54 -8.15 -26.99
N LEU A 22 25.93 -8.37 -28.17
CA LEU A 22 24.65 -9.06 -28.28
C LEU A 22 24.72 -10.58 -28.05
N LYS A 23 25.92 -11.17 -27.97
CA LYS A 23 26.11 -12.62 -27.81
C LYS A 23 26.21 -13.10 -26.37
N ASP A 24 26.20 -12.19 -25.40
CA ASP A 24 26.07 -12.57 -24.00
C ASP A 24 24.62 -12.94 -23.72
N GLU A 25 24.24 -14.16 -24.12
CA GLU A 25 23.06 -14.83 -23.57
C GLU A 25 23.24 -14.90 -22.06
N ILE A 26 22.55 -14.01 -21.33
CA ILE A 26 22.49 -14.06 -19.88
C ILE A 26 21.75 -15.36 -19.53
N LYS A 27 22.50 -16.43 -19.32
CA LYS A 27 21.99 -17.71 -18.84
C LYS A 27 21.59 -17.53 -17.38
N PHE A 28 20.36 -17.09 -17.16
CA PHE A 28 19.75 -17.08 -15.83
C PHE A 28 19.59 -18.52 -15.37
N LYS A 29 20.50 -18.96 -14.49
CA LYS A 29 20.38 -20.22 -13.79
C LYS A 29 19.46 -20.01 -12.59
N ILE A 30 18.18 -20.34 -12.77
CA ILE A 30 17.23 -20.39 -11.65
C ILE A 30 17.61 -21.60 -10.80
N SER A 31 18.20 -21.36 -9.63
CA SER A 31 18.40 -22.41 -8.63
C SER A 31 17.12 -22.54 -7.79
N PRO A 32 16.64 -23.77 -7.51
CA PRO A 32 15.57 -23.97 -6.53
C PRO A 32 16.01 -23.40 -5.19
N ALA A 33 15.11 -22.68 -4.50
CA ALA A 33 15.36 -22.19 -3.16
C ALA A 33 15.72 -23.37 -2.25
N ARG A 34 16.79 -23.23 -1.47
CA ARG A 34 17.18 -24.25 -0.50
C ARG A 34 16.09 -24.36 0.59
N PRO A 35 15.96 -25.49 1.30
CA PRO A 35 15.01 -25.62 2.40
C PRO A 35 15.19 -24.54 3.48
N ALA A 36 16.42 -24.07 3.71
CA ALA A 36 16.73 -22.96 4.63
C ALA A 36 16.33 -21.57 4.09
N GLU A 37 16.08 -21.44 2.79
CA GLU A 37 15.65 -20.22 2.09
C GLU A 37 14.13 -20.25 1.81
N THR A 38 13.47 -21.36 2.11
CA THR A 38 12.03 -21.50 1.93
C THR A 38 11.37 -20.70 3.05
N LEU A 39 10.86 -19.51 2.71
CA LEU A 39 10.09 -18.69 3.64
C LEU A 39 9.02 -19.58 4.29
N LEU A 40 9.08 -19.72 5.61
CA LEU A 40 8.05 -20.42 6.36
C LEU A 40 6.75 -19.63 6.21
N ILE A 41 5.90 -20.03 5.26
CA ILE A 41 4.57 -19.47 5.10
C ILE A 41 3.77 -19.95 6.31
N THR A 42 3.77 -19.14 7.36
CA THR A 42 2.96 -19.41 8.53
C THR A 42 1.52 -19.05 8.18
N PRO A 43 0.58 -20.01 8.18
CA PRO A 43 -0.82 -19.67 7.97
C PRO A 43 -1.24 -18.74 9.11
N ASN A 44 -1.60 -17.51 8.76
CA ASN A 44 -2.17 -16.56 9.71
C ASN A 44 -3.67 -16.54 9.50
N GLU A 45 -4.41 -16.96 10.52
CA GLU A 45 -5.85 -16.78 10.56
C GLU A 45 -6.15 -15.38 11.09
N PHE A 46 -6.55 -14.49 10.19
CA PHE A 46 -7.14 -13.21 10.56
C PHE A 46 -8.56 -13.49 11.05
N LYS A 47 -8.89 -13.01 12.26
CA LYS A 47 -10.23 -13.21 12.84
C LYS A 47 -11.32 -12.53 12.02
N ASP A 48 -10.96 -11.49 11.28
CA ASP A 48 -11.87 -10.72 10.46
C ASP A 48 -11.92 -11.30 9.04
N LYS A 49 -13.13 -11.58 8.55
CA LYS A 49 -13.38 -11.91 7.15
C LYS A 49 -13.27 -10.63 6.32
N SER A 50 -12.05 -10.19 6.06
CA SER A 50 -11.76 -8.98 5.30
C SER A 50 -11.62 -9.27 3.81
N ASP A 51 -12.21 -8.41 2.98
CA ASP A 51 -12.12 -8.50 1.52
C ASP A 51 -10.92 -7.73 0.96
N ILE A 52 -10.41 -6.76 1.75
CA ILE A 52 -9.35 -5.83 1.34
C ILE A 52 -8.26 -5.83 2.39
N PHE A 53 -7.00 -5.94 1.94
CA PHE A 53 -5.82 -5.82 2.77
C PHE A 53 -4.87 -4.78 2.18
N GLU A 54 -4.52 -3.79 2.97
CA GLU A 54 -3.58 -2.74 2.62
C GLU A 54 -2.32 -2.85 3.48
N VAL A 55 -1.15 -2.66 2.88
CA VAL A 55 0.14 -2.63 3.59
C VAL A 55 0.64 -1.20 3.54
N ILE A 56 0.75 -0.56 4.71
CA ILE A 56 1.18 0.81 4.86
C ILE A 56 2.59 0.80 5.45
N LYS A 57 3.57 1.23 4.67
CA LYS A 57 4.97 1.36 5.10
C LYS A 57 5.31 2.82 5.32
N ASN A 58 5.95 3.13 6.43
CA ASN A 58 6.49 4.45 6.66
C ASN A 58 7.88 4.57 6.00
N GLY A 59 8.05 5.56 5.11
CA GLY A 59 9.31 5.77 4.39
C GLY A 59 10.45 6.28 5.28
N ASP A 60 10.13 7.06 6.31
CA ASP A 60 11.12 7.63 7.25
C ASP A 60 11.41 6.65 8.41
N LYS A 61 10.53 5.68 8.64
CA LYS A 61 10.64 4.61 9.64
C LYS A 61 10.39 3.24 8.99
N PRO A 62 11.40 2.62 8.37
CA PRO A 62 11.22 1.42 7.56
C PRO A 62 10.61 0.21 8.30
N ASP A 63 10.83 0.13 9.61
CA ASP A 63 10.30 -0.94 10.47
C ASP A 63 8.86 -0.65 10.95
N PHE A 64 8.37 0.58 10.76
CA PHE A 64 7.00 0.95 11.10
C PHE A 64 6.06 0.61 9.94
N ILE A 65 5.63 -0.66 9.93
CA ILE A 65 4.73 -1.22 8.92
C ILE A 65 3.41 -1.60 9.59
N LEU A 66 2.31 -1.11 9.02
CA LEU A 66 0.95 -1.45 9.43
C LEU A 66 0.22 -2.18 8.32
N TYR A 67 -0.68 -3.07 8.72
CA TYR A 67 -1.53 -3.86 7.85
C TYR A 67 -2.97 -3.52 8.16
N LEU A 68 -3.72 -3.03 7.19
CA LEU A 68 -5.09 -2.59 7.38
C LEU A 68 -6.03 -3.56 6.66
N ALA A 69 -6.79 -4.31 7.45
CA ALA A 69 -7.75 -5.28 6.94
C ALA A 69 -9.14 -4.64 6.95
N LYS A 70 -9.73 -4.40 5.78
CA LYS A 70 -11.04 -3.73 5.63
C LYS A 70 -12.10 -4.70 5.10
N GLN A 71 -13.33 -4.45 5.48
CA GLN A 71 -14.50 -5.11 4.91
C GLN A 71 -15.23 -4.18 3.94
N THR A 72 -15.55 -4.68 2.75
CA THR A 72 -16.27 -3.86 1.73
C THR A 72 -17.70 -3.59 2.16
N ARG A 73 -18.31 -4.53 2.90
CA ARG A 73 -19.74 -4.52 3.23
C ARG A 73 -20.10 -3.80 4.53
N GLU A 74 -19.18 -3.71 5.50
CA GLU A 74 -19.43 -3.10 6.81
C GLU A 74 -18.96 -1.64 6.91
N GLY A 75 -19.20 -0.86 5.85
CA GLY A 75 -18.95 0.58 5.90
C GLY A 75 -17.47 0.99 6.06
N GLY A 76 -16.53 0.12 5.68
CA GLY A 76 -15.11 0.45 5.66
C GLY A 76 -14.40 0.36 7.01
N ARG A 77 -15.01 -0.27 8.03
CA ARG A 77 -14.33 -0.57 9.30
C ARG A 77 -13.09 -1.42 9.03
N GLY A 78 -11.92 -0.84 9.30
CA GLY A 78 -10.65 -1.52 9.16
C GLY A 78 -10.03 -1.85 10.51
N THR A 79 -9.61 -3.09 10.67
CA THR A 79 -8.77 -3.52 11.80
C THR A 79 -7.31 -3.30 11.41
N VAL A 80 -6.56 -2.62 12.28
CA VAL A 80 -5.13 -2.40 12.10
C VAL A 80 -4.37 -3.55 12.73
N TYR A 81 -3.42 -4.11 12.01
CA TYR A 81 -2.52 -5.17 12.47
C TYR A 81 -1.07 -4.71 12.34
N ARG A 82 -0.22 -5.29 13.18
CA ARG A 82 1.25 -5.21 13.07
C ARG A 82 1.85 -6.61 13.15
N TYR A 83 3.03 -6.79 12.58
CA TYR A 83 3.73 -8.06 12.70
C TYR A 83 4.55 -8.09 14.01
N ASP A 84 4.30 -9.08 14.86
CA ASP A 84 5.10 -9.33 16.05
C ASP A 84 6.20 -10.34 15.72
N HIS A 85 7.42 -9.84 15.47
CA HIS A 85 8.57 -10.68 15.14
C HIS A 85 8.93 -11.69 16.23
N LYS A 86 8.58 -11.45 17.50
CA LYS A 86 8.84 -12.40 18.59
C LYS A 86 7.88 -13.58 18.55
N LYS A 87 6.63 -13.32 18.15
CA LYS A 87 5.60 -14.36 18.03
C LYS A 87 5.55 -14.98 16.63
N GLY A 88 6.16 -14.34 15.65
CA GLY A 88 6.11 -14.74 14.26
C GLY A 88 4.71 -14.57 13.62
N SER A 89 3.85 -13.72 14.19
CA SER A 89 2.44 -13.62 13.81
C SER A 89 1.95 -12.17 13.74
N PHE A 90 0.86 -11.96 13.01
CA PHE A 90 0.16 -10.67 13.03
C PHE A 90 -0.67 -10.52 14.29
N VAL A 91 -0.54 -9.38 14.94
CA VAL A 91 -1.31 -9.01 16.13
C VAL A 91 -2.14 -7.76 15.83
N ALA A 92 -3.40 -7.77 16.25
CA ALA A 92 -4.25 -6.59 16.14
C ALA A 92 -3.66 -5.45 16.99
N ALA A 93 -3.66 -4.25 16.44
CA ALA A 93 -3.29 -3.04 17.14
C ALA A 93 -4.42 -2.61 18.06
N GLU A 94 -4.13 -2.49 19.35
CA GLU A 94 -5.07 -1.92 20.32
C GLU A 94 -5.09 -0.41 20.18
N LEU A 95 -6.10 0.12 19.48
CA LEU A 95 -6.28 1.56 19.26
C LEU A 95 -7.11 2.19 20.38
N VAL A 96 -6.74 1.98 21.64
CA VAL A 96 -7.54 2.46 22.77
C VAL A 96 -7.41 3.99 22.90
N THR A 97 -8.50 4.70 22.64
CA THR A 97 -8.62 6.14 22.94
C THR A 97 -9.76 6.39 23.91
N SER A 98 -9.76 7.57 24.54
CA SER A 98 -10.90 8.06 25.33
C SER A 98 -12.21 8.11 24.53
N ALA A 99 -12.14 8.15 23.20
CA ALA A 99 -13.29 8.11 22.29
C ALA A 99 -13.74 6.68 21.90
N GLY A 100 -13.06 5.64 22.40
CA GLY A 100 -13.38 4.24 22.08
C GLY A 100 -13.21 3.93 20.60
N ILE A 101 -12.14 4.44 19.98
CA ILE A 101 -11.78 4.09 18.60
C ILE A 101 -11.44 2.59 18.54
N THR A 102 -12.09 1.86 17.65
CA THR A 102 -11.82 0.43 17.44
C THR A 102 -11.51 0.12 15.99
N SER A 103 -11.65 1.09 15.10
CA SER A 103 -11.62 0.92 13.64
C SER A 103 -11.04 2.16 12.97
N VAL A 104 -10.33 1.93 11.85
CA VAL A 104 -9.73 2.98 11.02
C VAL A 104 -10.13 2.74 9.57
N ASP A 105 -10.53 3.80 8.87
CA ASP A 105 -10.92 3.76 7.46
C ASP A 105 -9.70 3.94 6.54
N GLU A 106 -8.74 4.76 6.99
CA GLU A 106 -7.63 5.22 6.16
C GLU A 106 -6.39 5.47 7.02
N ILE A 107 -5.22 5.06 6.49
CA ILE A 107 -3.92 5.29 7.11
C ILE A 107 -2.97 5.84 6.04
N LEU A 108 -2.35 6.97 6.34
CA LEU A 108 -1.34 7.62 5.51
C LEU A 108 -0.02 7.72 6.29
N ALA A 109 1.10 7.31 5.69
CA ALA A 109 2.40 7.55 6.28
C ALA A 109 2.79 9.03 6.16
N VAL A 110 3.17 9.66 7.28
CA VAL A 110 3.50 11.09 7.34
C VAL A 110 4.66 11.31 8.27
N SER A 111 5.80 11.67 7.69
CA SER A 111 7.05 11.78 8.43
C SER A 111 7.32 10.51 9.25
N ASP A 112 7.63 10.63 10.54
CA ASP A 112 7.88 9.52 11.47
C ASP A 112 6.61 8.88 12.06
N LYS A 113 5.41 9.25 11.59
CA LYS A 113 4.12 8.80 12.14
C LYS A 113 3.18 8.26 11.06
N MET A 114 2.09 7.64 11.50
CA MET A 114 0.97 7.24 10.64
C MET A 114 -0.23 8.12 10.98
N PHE A 115 -0.73 8.86 10.00
CA PHE A 115 -1.98 9.61 10.13
C PHE A 115 -3.15 8.67 9.89
N CYS A 116 -4.06 8.57 10.85
CA CYS A 116 -5.20 7.66 10.83
C CYS A 116 -6.50 8.47 10.82
N VAL A 117 -7.49 7.99 10.06
CA VAL A 117 -8.82 8.57 9.98
C VAL A 117 -9.86 7.50 10.34
N SER A 118 -10.70 7.80 11.33
CA SER A 118 -11.88 7.01 11.70
C SER A 118 -13.13 7.84 11.41
N ARG A 119 -13.83 7.54 10.32
CA ARG A 119 -15.05 8.21 9.89
C ARG A 119 -16.24 7.81 10.74
N GLU A 120 -16.26 6.57 11.20
CA GLU A 120 -17.26 6.08 12.17
C GLU A 120 -17.28 6.96 13.44
N LYS A 121 -16.10 7.29 13.97
CA LYS A 121 -15.96 8.11 15.17
C LYS A 121 -15.79 9.59 14.87
N ASN A 122 -15.78 9.99 13.59
CA ASN A 122 -15.50 11.36 13.15
C ASN A 122 -14.23 11.94 13.80
N VAL A 123 -13.15 11.16 13.84
CA VAL A 123 -11.86 11.61 14.38
C VAL A 123 -10.71 11.28 13.44
N SER A 124 -9.66 12.09 13.50
CA SER A 124 -8.35 11.80 12.96
C SER A 124 -7.30 11.88 14.06
N PHE A 125 -6.24 11.10 13.96
CA PHE A 125 -5.17 11.06 14.95
C PHE A 125 -3.87 10.59 14.32
N TYR A 126 -2.76 10.76 15.02
CA TYR A 126 -1.48 10.17 14.65
C TYR A 126 -1.19 8.95 15.50
N LEU A 127 -0.57 7.95 14.89
CA LEU A 127 -0.03 6.77 15.56
C LEU A 127 1.50 6.80 15.41
N ASN A 128 2.21 6.68 16.53
CA ASN A 128 3.66 6.54 16.50
C ASN A 128 4.08 5.06 16.42
N GLU A 129 5.38 4.80 16.28
CA GLU A 129 5.93 3.44 16.17
C GLU A 129 5.64 2.55 17.39
N ARG A 130 5.39 3.16 18.56
CA ARG A 130 5.00 2.46 19.80
C ARG A 130 3.51 2.15 19.87
N MET A 131 2.75 2.48 18.82
CA MET A 131 1.29 2.38 18.76
C MET A 131 0.58 3.33 19.73
N GLU A 132 1.25 4.40 20.17
CA GLU A 132 0.61 5.43 20.99
C GLU A 132 -0.12 6.43 20.09
N ILE A 133 -1.29 6.86 20.54
CA ILE A 133 -2.15 7.78 19.80
C ILE A 133 -1.86 9.21 20.24
N GLU A 134 -1.66 10.08 19.26
CA GLU A 134 -1.29 11.48 19.42
C GLU A 134 -2.21 12.40 18.61
N ASP A 135 -2.33 13.67 19.04
CA ASP A 135 -2.98 14.77 18.29
C ASP A 135 -4.38 14.42 17.72
N ILE A 136 -5.25 13.84 18.57
CA ILE A 136 -6.63 13.51 18.22
C ILE A 136 -7.42 14.79 17.87
N GLN A 137 -8.10 14.78 16.73
CA GLN A 137 -8.88 15.89 16.21
C GLN A 137 -10.23 15.41 15.69
N THR A 138 -11.30 16.16 15.95
CA THR A 138 -12.61 15.90 15.35
C THR A 138 -12.61 16.28 13.87
N ILE A 139 -13.21 15.43 13.04
CA ILE A 139 -13.35 15.63 11.60
C ILE A 139 -14.82 15.59 11.17
N GLN A 140 -15.06 15.92 9.91
CA GLN A 140 -16.36 15.88 9.26
C GLN A 140 -16.26 14.92 8.06
N SER A 141 -17.17 13.96 7.99
CA SER A 141 -17.15 12.87 7.00
C SER A 141 -17.21 13.32 5.53
N VAL A 142 -17.68 14.54 5.26
CA VAL A 142 -17.79 15.14 3.92
C VAL A 142 -16.46 15.60 3.32
N PHE A 143 -15.40 15.62 4.11
CA PHE A 143 -14.05 16.00 3.67
C PHE A 143 -13.11 14.79 3.60
N GLU A 144 -12.13 14.94 2.73
CA GLU A 144 -10.89 14.18 2.71
C GLU A 144 -9.81 14.98 3.46
N TYR A 145 -8.94 14.27 4.15
CA TYR A 145 -7.99 14.84 5.10
C TYR A 145 -6.57 14.53 4.66
N LEU A 146 -5.82 15.57 4.29
CA LEU A 146 -4.45 15.45 3.80
C LEU A 146 -3.49 16.05 4.82
N PRO A 147 -2.72 15.21 5.54
CA PRO A 147 -1.80 15.68 6.57
C PRO A 147 -0.60 16.41 5.95
N ASN A 148 -0.14 17.49 6.58
CA ASN A 148 1.05 18.22 6.13
C ASN A 148 2.32 17.64 6.79
N PRO A 149 3.27 17.07 6.03
CA PRO A 149 4.47 16.46 6.60
C PRO A 149 5.39 17.44 7.32
N LYS A 150 5.37 18.73 6.97
CA LYS A 150 6.20 19.77 7.61
C LYS A 150 5.52 20.43 8.80
N ARG A 151 4.19 20.27 8.92
CA ARG A 151 3.37 20.87 9.97
C ARG A 151 2.32 19.86 10.40
N PRO A 152 2.66 18.88 11.26
CA PRO A 152 1.75 17.78 11.63
C PRO A 152 0.41 18.23 12.22
N ARG A 153 0.37 19.42 12.85
CA ARG A 153 -0.87 20.01 13.38
C ARG A 153 -1.75 20.69 12.31
N ALA A 154 -1.27 20.83 11.09
CA ALA A 154 -2.00 21.42 9.98
C ALA A 154 -2.44 20.32 9.02
N ILE A 155 -3.74 19.99 9.04
CA ILE A 155 -4.35 19.02 8.14
C ILE A 155 -5.19 19.78 7.11
N ALA A 156 -4.87 19.61 5.82
CA ALA A 156 -5.65 20.17 4.74
C ALA A 156 -6.96 19.37 4.57
N ARG A 157 -8.03 20.06 4.18
CA ARG A 157 -9.37 19.48 3.99
C ARG A 157 -9.81 19.70 2.55
N LEU A 158 -10.11 18.62 1.84
CA LEU A 158 -10.66 18.68 0.49
C LEU A 158 -12.10 18.19 0.51
N LYS A 159 -13.05 18.98 -0.02
CA LYS A 159 -14.46 18.55 -0.04
C LYS A 159 -14.57 17.37 -1.00
N ARG A 160 -15.12 16.24 -0.53
CA ARG A 160 -15.42 15.13 -1.42
C ARG A 160 -16.50 15.57 -2.40
N ASN A 161 -16.19 15.53 -3.69
CA ASN A 161 -17.23 15.61 -4.71
C ASN A 161 -17.97 14.27 -4.69
N LEU A 162 -19.08 14.22 -3.96
CA LEU A 162 -20.02 13.10 -4.01
C LEU A 162 -20.75 13.14 -5.35
N GLN A 163 -20.08 12.78 -6.44
CA GLN A 163 -20.80 12.26 -7.61
C GLN A 163 -21.08 10.80 -7.33
N VAL A 164 -22.27 10.56 -6.77
CA VAL A 164 -22.88 9.24 -6.64
C VAL A 164 -23.09 8.71 -8.05
N SER A 165 -22.23 7.80 -8.51
CA SER A 165 -22.57 6.91 -9.62
C SER A 165 -23.32 5.72 -9.02
N SER A 166 -24.63 5.85 -8.91
CA SER A 166 -25.54 4.72 -8.83
C SER A 166 -25.44 3.95 -10.15
N ALA A 167 -24.54 2.97 -10.21
CA ALA A 167 -24.60 1.93 -11.22
C ALA A 167 -25.74 0.97 -10.80
N GLU A 168 -26.99 1.38 -11.05
CA GLU A 168 -28.09 0.44 -11.20
C GLU A 168 -27.88 -0.30 -12.52
N THR A 169 -27.25 -1.47 -12.45
CA THR A 169 -27.32 -2.43 -13.55
C THR A 169 -28.70 -3.09 -13.47
N ILE A 170 -29.69 -2.49 -14.13
CA ILE A 170 -30.96 -3.14 -14.44
C ILE A 170 -30.66 -4.14 -15.57
N PHE A 171 -30.61 -5.43 -15.23
CA PHE A 171 -30.74 -6.49 -16.24
C PHE A 171 -32.23 -6.70 -16.51
N ASP A 172 -32.72 -6.10 -17.59
CA ASP A 172 -34.02 -6.43 -18.14
C ASP A 172 -33.84 -7.65 -19.08
N ILE A 173 -34.21 -8.84 -18.59
CA ILE A 173 -34.29 -10.04 -19.42
C ILE A 173 -35.71 -10.12 -19.95
N SER A 174 -35.97 -9.45 -21.07
CA SER A 174 -37.14 -9.75 -21.88
C SER A 174 -36.87 -11.06 -22.64
N GLN A 175 -37.47 -12.14 -22.16
CA GLN A 175 -37.59 -13.39 -22.89
C GLN A 175 -38.52 -13.17 -24.10
N SER A 176 -37.99 -13.24 -25.32
CA SER A 176 -38.82 -13.41 -26.52
C SER A 176 -38.99 -14.91 -26.78
N SER A 177 -40.11 -15.45 -26.34
CA SER A 177 -40.67 -16.70 -26.83
C SER A 177 -41.43 -16.44 -28.14
N SER A 178 -40.91 -16.92 -29.27
CA SER A 178 -41.66 -17.65 -30.32
C SER A 178 -40.71 -18.09 -31.44
#